data_AF-A0A1G7Y293-F1
#
_entry.id   AF-A0A1G7Y293-F1
#
_cell.length_a   1.000
_cell.length_b   1.000
_cell.length_c   1.000
_cell.angle_alpha   90.00
_cell.angle_beta   90.00
_cell.angle_gamma   90.00
#
_symmetry.space_group_name_H-M   'P 1'
#
loop_
_entity.id
_entity.type
_entity.pdbx_description
1 polymer ?
#
loop_
_entity_poly.entity_id
_entity_poly.type
_entity_poly.pdbx_seq_one_letter_code
_entity_poly.pdbx_strand_id
1 'polypeptide(L)'
;MSKTWFITGASRGFGRAWTIAALERGDSVAATVRDTASLEDVVARFGDRVLPVQLDVDDRAAVFAAVERAHAHFGRLDVVVNNAGYGQFGMVEEISEAEARAQFETNVFGALWVTQAALPFLREQGSGHVLQVSSIGGISAFPNIGIYNASKWALEGFSQALAAEVADFGIHVTLIEPGGFDTDWPGASAKHATPNPAYDEFRVKAAEQRKARVSSPGDPVASAAAVLQLVDSEKPPLRVFFGTAPLGIATKDYESRLQGWQDTQHLAELAQG
;
A
#
# COMPACT_ATOMS: atom_id res chain seq x y z
N MET A 1 -14.30 18.82 9.63
CA MET A 1 -13.18 19.78 9.48
C MET A 1 -12.36 19.34 8.28
N SER A 2 -11.72 20.28 7.58
CA SER A 2 -10.78 19.97 6.47
C SER A 2 -9.56 19.24 7.03
N LYS A 3 -9.13 18.15 6.37
CA LYS A 3 -7.93 17.38 6.72
C LYS A 3 -6.76 17.73 5.81
N THR A 4 -5.54 17.52 6.28
CA THR A 4 -4.31 17.62 5.47
C THR A 4 -3.74 16.24 5.19
N TRP A 5 -3.54 15.93 3.91
CA TRP A 5 -3.05 14.63 3.46
C TRP A 5 -1.63 14.73 2.93
N PHE A 6 -0.81 13.71 3.19
CA PHE A 6 0.43 13.45 2.49
C PHE A 6 0.30 12.14 1.73
N ILE A 7 0.29 12.18 0.40
CA ILE A 7 0.02 10.99 -0.44
C ILE A 7 1.21 10.71 -1.34
N THR A 8 1.79 9.52 -1.18
CA THR A 8 2.87 9.06 -2.06
C THR A 8 2.33 8.40 -3.34
N GLY A 9 2.98 8.64 -4.48
CA GLY A 9 2.57 8.02 -5.75
C GLY A 9 1.25 8.53 -6.31
N ALA A 10 1.00 9.84 -6.23
CA ALA A 10 -0.27 10.47 -6.61
C ALA A 10 -0.50 10.62 -8.13
N SER A 11 0.39 10.10 -8.98
CA SER A 11 0.33 10.28 -10.44
C SER A 11 -0.80 9.50 -11.12
N ARG A 12 -1.26 8.38 -10.54
CA ARG A 12 -2.27 7.48 -11.14
C ARG A 12 -2.93 6.58 -10.08
N GLY A 13 -3.86 5.73 -10.53
CA GLY A 13 -4.48 4.69 -9.69
C GLY A 13 -5.13 5.25 -8.41
N PHE A 14 -4.99 4.52 -7.30
CA PHE A 14 -5.51 4.95 -6.00
C PHE A 14 -4.95 6.29 -5.54
N GLY A 15 -3.63 6.49 -5.63
CA GLY A 15 -3.00 7.75 -5.22
C GLY A 15 -3.62 8.98 -5.89
N ARG A 16 -3.85 8.92 -7.21
CA ARG A 16 -4.52 10.03 -7.93
C ARG A 16 -6.01 10.15 -7.58
N ALA A 17 -6.73 9.02 -7.53
CA ALA A 17 -8.15 9.00 -7.20
C ALA A 17 -8.42 9.59 -5.81
N TRP A 18 -7.62 9.20 -4.81
CA TRP A 18 -7.76 9.67 -3.43
C TRP A 18 -7.29 11.11 -3.26
N THR A 19 -6.25 11.54 -4.00
CA THR A 19 -5.84 12.96 -4.06
C THR A 19 -7.01 13.83 -4.53
N ILE A 20 -7.65 13.46 -5.66
CA ILE A 20 -8.78 14.22 -6.20
C ILE A 20 -9.96 14.20 -5.23
N ALA A 21 -10.30 13.04 -4.66
CA ALA A 21 -11.42 12.91 -3.74
C ALA A 21 -11.26 13.75 -2.47
N ALA A 22 -10.06 13.77 -1.88
CA ALA A 22 -9.75 14.63 -0.74
C ALA A 22 -9.91 16.11 -1.11
N LEU A 23 -9.33 16.54 -2.24
CA LEU A 23 -9.42 17.93 -2.72
C LEU A 23 -10.88 18.34 -3.05
N GLU A 24 -11.68 17.44 -3.62
CA GLU A 24 -13.11 17.67 -3.87
C GLU A 24 -13.91 17.80 -2.57
N ARG A 25 -13.54 17.07 -1.51
CA ARG A 25 -14.14 17.19 -0.18
C ARG A 25 -13.84 18.53 0.53
N GLY A 26 -12.81 19.26 0.08
CA GLY A 26 -12.36 20.48 0.76
C GLY A 26 -11.07 20.31 1.57
N ASP A 27 -10.41 19.16 1.47
CA ASP A 27 -9.13 18.90 2.14
C ASP A 27 -7.97 19.55 1.40
N SER A 28 -6.80 19.55 2.05
CA SER A 28 -5.52 19.92 1.45
C SER A 28 -4.63 18.69 1.26
N VAL A 29 -3.85 18.64 0.18
CA VAL A 29 -3.05 17.45 -0.16
C VAL A 29 -1.65 17.85 -0.60
N ALA A 30 -0.64 17.37 0.12
CA ALA A 30 0.71 17.22 -0.40
C ALA A 30 0.78 15.94 -1.24
N ALA A 31 0.77 16.09 -2.56
CA ALA A 31 0.73 15.00 -3.52
C ALA A 31 2.12 14.75 -4.08
N THR A 32 2.71 13.59 -3.80
CA THR A 32 4.07 13.27 -4.24
C THR A 32 4.10 12.40 -5.49
N VAL A 33 4.99 12.76 -6.41
CA VAL A 33 5.18 12.11 -7.72
C VAL A 33 6.64 12.20 -8.14
N ARG A 34 7.10 11.33 -9.04
CA ARG A 34 8.46 11.44 -9.59
C ARG A 34 8.61 12.58 -10.60
N ASP A 35 7.52 12.97 -11.24
CA ASP A 35 7.45 14.08 -12.17
C ASP A 35 6.20 14.93 -11.84
N THR A 36 6.42 16.16 -11.36
CA THR A 36 5.35 17.06 -10.96
C THR A 36 4.48 17.53 -12.11
N ALA A 37 4.95 17.42 -13.36
CA ALA A 37 4.14 17.75 -14.54
C ALA A 37 2.87 16.87 -14.62
N SER A 38 2.90 15.66 -14.05
CA SER A 38 1.73 14.78 -14.00
C SER A 38 0.59 15.27 -13.10
N LEU A 39 0.76 16.39 -12.39
CA LEU A 39 -0.25 16.98 -11.50
C LEU A 39 -0.68 18.39 -11.95
N GLU A 40 -0.25 18.88 -13.11
CA GLU A 40 -0.60 20.23 -13.59
C GLU A 40 -2.11 20.45 -13.69
N ASP A 41 -2.86 19.43 -14.13
CA ASP A 41 -4.32 19.47 -14.21
C ASP A 41 -4.98 19.56 -12.82
N VAL A 42 -4.40 18.88 -11.83
CA VAL A 42 -4.85 18.91 -10.43
C VAL A 42 -4.56 20.29 -9.82
N VAL A 43 -3.37 20.84 -10.03
CA VAL A 43 -2.99 22.19 -9.56
C VAL A 43 -3.88 23.26 -10.18
N ALA A 44 -4.10 23.20 -11.49
CA ALA A 44 -4.96 24.14 -12.19
C ALA A 44 -6.41 24.12 -11.65
N ARG A 45 -6.90 22.95 -11.22
CA ARG A 45 -8.25 22.79 -10.69
C ARG A 45 -8.40 23.19 -9.23
N PHE A 46 -7.40 22.94 -8.38
CA PHE A 46 -7.55 23.04 -6.92
C PHE A 46 -6.69 24.12 -6.25
N GLY A 47 -5.75 24.74 -6.98
CA GLY A 47 -4.93 25.86 -6.51
C GLY A 47 -4.12 25.51 -5.26
N ASP A 48 -4.11 26.42 -4.29
CA ASP A 48 -3.28 26.32 -3.07
C ASP A 48 -3.63 25.16 -2.14
N ARG A 49 -4.72 24.42 -2.40
CA ARG A 49 -5.07 23.21 -1.64
C ARG A 49 -4.23 22.00 -2.03
N VAL A 50 -3.51 22.04 -3.14
CA VAL A 50 -2.59 20.97 -3.54
C VAL A 50 -1.16 21.49 -3.57
N LEU A 51 -0.28 20.76 -2.90
CA LEU A 51 1.17 20.95 -2.96
C LEU A 51 1.80 19.78 -3.73
N PRO A 52 2.17 19.97 -5.00
CA PRO A 52 2.96 18.98 -5.73
C PRO A 52 4.37 18.88 -5.13
N VAL A 53 4.81 17.65 -4.86
CA VAL A 53 6.16 17.38 -4.35
C VAL A 53 6.84 16.34 -5.24
N GLN A 54 7.97 16.70 -5.83
CA GLN A 54 8.81 15.72 -6.50
C GLN A 54 9.44 14.79 -5.46
N LEU A 55 9.19 13.49 -5.55
CA LEU A 55 9.71 12.51 -4.61
C LEU A 55 9.91 11.15 -5.29
N ASP A 56 11.11 10.61 -5.13
CA ASP A 56 11.36 9.17 -5.19
C ASP A 56 11.40 8.63 -3.76
N VAL A 57 10.56 7.63 -3.47
CA VAL A 57 10.49 7.06 -2.12
C VAL A 57 11.70 6.19 -1.80
N ASP A 58 12.52 5.85 -2.79
CA ASP A 58 13.80 5.13 -2.64
C ASP A 58 14.94 6.07 -2.15
N ASP A 59 14.71 7.39 -2.08
CA ASP A 59 15.65 8.34 -1.44
C ASP A 59 15.16 8.76 -0.06
N ARG A 60 15.75 8.17 0.99
CA ARG A 60 15.42 8.48 2.38
C ARG A 60 15.56 9.96 2.73
N ALA A 61 16.59 10.64 2.25
CA ALA A 61 16.79 12.05 2.60
C ALA A 61 15.71 12.92 1.93
N ALA A 62 15.38 12.63 0.67
CA ALA A 62 14.30 13.31 -0.04
C ALA A 62 12.93 13.06 0.62
N VAL A 63 12.66 11.84 1.12
CA VAL A 63 11.44 11.50 1.85
C VAL A 63 11.27 12.40 3.09
N PHE A 64 12.32 12.52 3.91
CA PHE A 64 12.25 13.35 5.12
C PHE A 64 12.03 14.82 4.77
N ALA A 65 12.75 15.35 3.78
CA ALA A 65 12.57 16.72 3.32
C ALA A 65 11.17 16.98 2.72
N ALA A 66 10.60 16.01 2.02
CA ALA A 66 9.25 16.10 1.44
C ALA A 66 8.17 16.19 2.51
N VAL A 67 8.25 15.34 3.55
CA VAL A 67 7.31 15.35 4.67
C VAL A 67 7.44 16.63 5.48
N GLU A 68 8.66 17.06 5.78
CA GLU A 68 8.93 18.34 6.46
C GLU A 68 8.36 19.52 5.67
N ARG A 69 8.58 19.57 4.35
CA ARG A 69 8.01 20.60 3.47
C ARG A 69 6.49 20.60 3.49
N ALA A 70 5.86 19.43 3.44
CA ALA A 70 4.40 19.33 3.50
C ALA A 70 3.84 19.85 4.83
N HIS A 71 4.46 19.44 5.95
CA HIS A 71 4.09 19.92 7.27
C HIS A 71 4.31 21.44 7.41
N ALA A 72 5.45 21.96 6.95
CA ALA A 72 5.75 23.40 6.99
C ALA A 72 4.77 24.24 6.15
N HIS A 73 4.28 23.70 5.04
CA HIS A 73 3.36 24.40 4.15
C HIS A 73 1.93 24.43 4.71
N PHE A 74 1.41 23.31 5.23
CA PHE A 74 0.02 23.22 5.71
C PHE A 74 -0.13 23.38 7.24
N GLY A 75 0.98 23.32 7.98
CA GLY A 75 1.04 23.46 9.44
C GLY A 75 0.63 22.22 10.24
N ARG A 76 0.18 21.14 9.58
CA ARG A 76 -0.23 19.88 10.20
C ARG A 76 -0.23 18.73 9.17
N LEU A 77 -0.34 17.50 9.64
CA LEU A 77 -0.60 16.31 8.82
C LEU A 77 -1.66 15.45 9.52
N ASP A 78 -2.76 15.15 8.85
CA ASP A 78 -3.86 14.35 9.41
C ASP A 78 -3.88 12.94 8.87
N VAL A 79 -3.58 12.78 7.58
CA VAL A 79 -3.55 11.49 6.90
C VAL A 79 -2.27 11.32 6.11
N VAL A 80 -1.56 10.22 6.33
CA VAL A 80 -0.33 9.87 5.60
C VAL A 80 -0.58 8.59 4.82
N VAL A 81 -0.50 8.64 3.49
CA VAL A 81 -0.79 7.51 2.61
C VAL A 81 0.48 7.02 1.94
N ASN A 82 0.91 5.83 2.35
CA ASN A 82 1.93 5.05 1.68
C ASN A 82 1.28 4.24 0.54
N ASN A 83 1.16 4.87 -0.62
CA ASN A 83 0.62 4.29 -1.85
C ASN A 83 1.70 4.00 -2.91
N ALA A 84 2.83 4.71 -2.88
CA ALA A 84 3.93 4.43 -3.80
C ALA A 84 4.36 2.96 -3.70
N GLY A 85 4.40 2.28 -4.85
CA GLY A 85 4.77 0.87 -4.93
C GLY A 85 4.51 0.31 -6.32
N TYR A 86 5.12 -0.84 -6.59
CA TYR A 86 5.00 -1.55 -7.86
C TYR A 86 5.03 -3.06 -7.63
N GLY A 87 4.64 -3.83 -8.66
CA GLY A 87 4.69 -5.29 -8.65
C GLY A 87 5.82 -5.84 -9.52
N GLN A 88 6.67 -6.71 -8.97
CA GLN A 88 7.63 -7.52 -9.69
C GLN A 88 7.05 -8.91 -9.95
N PHE A 89 6.76 -9.20 -11.22
CA PHE A 89 6.29 -10.50 -11.70
C PHE A 89 7.46 -11.40 -12.09
N GLY A 90 7.31 -12.69 -11.79
CA GLY A 90 8.32 -13.72 -12.02
C GLY A 90 8.11 -14.89 -11.07
N MET A 91 8.52 -16.08 -11.48
CA MET A 91 8.67 -17.19 -10.54
C MET A 91 9.80 -16.87 -9.55
N VAL A 92 9.74 -17.44 -8.34
CA VAL A 92 10.73 -17.12 -7.30
C VAL A 92 12.17 -17.37 -7.76
N GLU A 93 12.40 -18.45 -8.51
CA GLU A 93 13.72 -18.77 -9.09
C GLU A 93 14.15 -17.79 -10.20
N GLU A 94 13.22 -17.12 -10.87
CA GLU A 94 13.50 -16.18 -11.96
C GLU A 94 13.90 -14.78 -11.44
N ILE A 95 13.61 -14.47 -10.18
CA ILE A 95 13.88 -13.15 -9.60
C ILE A 95 15.38 -13.00 -9.32
N SER A 96 16.00 -12.00 -9.96
CA SER A 96 17.38 -11.63 -9.67
C SER A 96 17.50 -10.91 -8.31
N GLU A 97 18.71 -10.90 -7.74
CA GLU A 97 18.98 -10.15 -6.50
C GLU A 97 18.61 -8.67 -6.63
N ALA A 98 18.94 -8.04 -7.76
CA ALA A 98 18.65 -6.62 -8.00
C ALA A 98 17.14 -6.34 -8.02
N GLU A 99 16.35 -7.21 -8.65
CA GLU A 99 14.89 -7.09 -8.68
C GLU A 99 14.27 -7.32 -7.31
N ALA A 100 14.78 -8.29 -6.54
CA ALA A 100 14.33 -8.54 -5.18
C ALA A 100 14.59 -7.35 -4.26
N ARG A 101 15.81 -6.78 -4.31
CA ARG A 101 16.17 -5.58 -3.53
C ARG A 101 15.31 -4.38 -3.92
N ALA A 102 15.18 -4.10 -5.21
CA ALA A 102 14.37 -2.98 -5.69
C ALA A 102 12.88 -3.10 -5.29
N GLN A 103 12.33 -4.32 -5.29
CA GLN A 103 10.96 -4.56 -4.84
C GLN A 103 10.76 -4.19 -3.36
N PHE A 104 11.75 -4.48 -2.50
CA PHE A 104 11.73 -4.11 -1.08
C PHE A 104 12.04 -2.63 -0.86
N GLU A 105 12.95 -2.05 -1.65
CA GLU A 105 13.31 -0.64 -1.56
C GLU A 105 12.07 0.24 -1.64
N THR A 106 11.28 0.09 -2.71
CA THR A 106 10.09 0.92 -2.89
C THR A 106 8.95 0.52 -1.97
N ASN A 107 8.56 -0.76 -1.92
CA ASN A 107 7.33 -1.17 -1.24
C ASN A 107 7.47 -1.25 0.29
N VAL A 108 8.69 -1.38 0.81
CA VAL A 108 8.94 -1.58 2.25
C VAL A 108 9.73 -0.42 2.82
N PHE A 109 10.95 -0.16 2.34
CA PHE A 109 11.80 0.87 2.90
C PHE A 109 11.26 2.27 2.63
N GLY A 110 10.77 2.54 1.41
CA GLY A 110 10.11 3.81 1.09
C GLY A 110 8.91 4.11 1.99
N ALA A 111 8.03 3.13 2.19
CA ALA A 111 6.89 3.26 3.11
C ALA A 111 7.34 3.45 4.57
N LEU A 112 8.36 2.71 5.00
CA LEU A 112 8.95 2.84 6.34
C LEU A 112 9.53 4.24 6.57
N TRP A 113 10.25 4.79 5.61
CA TRP A 113 10.85 6.12 5.77
C TRP A 113 9.80 7.23 5.80
N VAL A 114 8.76 7.14 4.97
CA VAL A 114 7.65 8.11 5.00
C VAL A 114 6.96 8.05 6.36
N THR A 115 6.70 6.85 6.87
CA THR A 115 6.18 6.66 8.21
C THR A 115 7.10 7.27 9.27
N GLN A 116 8.41 6.96 9.25
CA GLN A 116 9.38 7.50 10.20
C GLN A 116 9.48 9.04 10.15
N ALA A 117 9.40 9.62 8.96
CA ALA A 117 9.44 11.07 8.76
C ALA A 117 8.17 11.76 9.29
N ALA A 118 7.01 11.13 9.15
CA ALA A 118 5.74 11.73 9.57
C ALA A 118 5.44 11.55 11.07
N LEU A 119 5.84 10.43 11.67
CA LEU A 119 5.49 10.08 13.04
C LEU A 119 5.84 11.14 14.10
N PRO A 120 6.98 11.85 14.05
CA PRO A 120 7.27 12.92 14.99
C PRO A 120 6.19 14.00 15.01
N PHE A 121 5.73 14.45 13.83
CA PHE A 121 4.67 15.44 13.70
C PHE A 121 3.33 14.92 14.20
N LEU A 122 2.95 13.69 13.83
CA LEU A 122 1.69 13.08 14.29
C LEU A 122 1.67 12.89 15.82
N ARG A 123 2.82 12.50 16.39
CA ARG A 123 2.96 12.29 17.84
C ARG A 123 2.89 13.60 18.61
N GLU A 124 3.54 14.66 18.14
CA GLU A 124 3.42 15.99 18.75
C GLU A 124 2.00 16.55 18.63
N GLN A 125 1.32 16.29 17.50
CA GLN A 125 -0.08 16.64 17.28
C GLN A 125 -1.05 15.84 18.17
N GLY A 126 -0.65 14.68 18.69
CA GLY A 126 -1.52 13.78 19.46
C GLY A 126 -2.65 13.17 18.62
N SER A 127 -2.51 13.16 17.29
CA SER A 127 -3.46 12.57 16.37
C SER A 127 -2.85 12.35 14.99
N GLY A 128 -3.38 11.39 14.25
CA GLY A 128 -3.03 11.15 12.85
C GLY A 128 -3.52 9.81 12.36
N HIS A 129 -3.51 9.60 11.04
CA HIS A 129 -3.88 8.32 10.44
C HIS A 129 -2.90 7.92 9.35
N VAL A 130 -2.15 6.84 9.57
CA VAL A 130 -1.27 6.25 8.57
C VAL A 130 -2.04 5.18 7.79
N LEU A 131 -2.23 5.40 6.49
CA LEU A 131 -2.80 4.44 5.57
C LEU A 131 -1.69 3.75 4.78
N GLN A 132 -1.62 2.43 4.90
CA GLN A 132 -0.67 1.58 4.20
C GLN A 132 -1.41 0.87 3.08
N VAL A 133 -1.10 1.19 1.82
CA VAL A 133 -1.70 0.48 0.67
C VAL A 133 -0.98 -0.86 0.52
N SER A 134 -1.55 -1.88 1.16
CA SER A 134 -1.12 -3.27 1.12
C SER A 134 -1.69 -3.97 -0.12
N SER A 135 -2.16 -5.20 0.02
CA SER A 135 -2.80 -6.02 -1.01
C SER A 135 -3.44 -7.23 -0.35
N ILE A 136 -4.41 -7.89 -0.99
CA ILE A 136 -4.71 -9.30 -0.66
C ILE A 136 -3.44 -10.17 -0.72
N GLY A 137 -2.47 -9.77 -1.55
CA GLY A 137 -1.13 -10.34 -1.60
C GLY A 137 -0.25 -10.11 -0.37
N GLY A 138 -0.69 -9.31 0.61
CA GLY A 138 -0.03 -9.08 1.90
C GLY A 138 -0.42 -10.10 2.98
N ILE A 139 -1.46 -10.90 2.73
CA ILE A 139 -1.97 -11.91 3.69
C ILE A 139 -2.16 -13.30 3.07
N SER A 140 -2.21 -13.36 1.74
CA SER A 140 -2.17 -14.59 0.94
C SER A 140 -1.11 -14.47 -0.16
N ALA A 141 -0.59 -15.60 -0.64
CA ALA A 141 0.46 -15.62 -1.67
C ALA A 141 -0.06 -16.23 -2.97
N PHE A 142 0.45 -15.74 -4.10
CA PHE A 142 0.06 -16.21 -5.42
C PHE A 142 1.29 -16.55 -6.27
N PRO A 143 1.19 -17.56 -7.15
CA PRO A 143 2.27 -17.86 -8.08
C PRO A 143 2.59 -16.68 -9.02
N ASN A 144 3.81 -16.65 -9.55
CA ASN A 144 4.33 -15.63 -10.48
C ASN A 144 4.47 -14.22 -9.88
N ILE A 145 4.27 -14.04 -8.57
CA ILE A 145 4.38 -12.72 -7.93
C ILE A 145 4.89 -12.78 -6.48
N GLY A 146 5.66 -13.84 -6.16
CA GLY A 146 6.05 -14.16 -4.80
C GLY A 146 6.88 -13.08 -4.10
N ILE A 147 7.80 -12.40 -4.81
CA ILE A 147 8.64 -11.35 -4.22
C ILE A 147 7.82 -10.09 -3.88
N TYR A 148 6.83 -9.76 -4.70
CA TYR A 148 5.86 -8.71 -4.37
C TYR A 148 5.03 -9.10 -3.15
N ASN A 149 4.54 -10.34 -3.08
CA ASN A 149 3.81 -10.83 -1.90
C ASN A 149 4.67 -10.68 -0.64
N ALA A 150 5.93 -11.10 -0.69
CA ALA A 150 6.88 -10.94 0.42
C ALA A 150 7.00 -9.47 0.86
N SER A 151 7.11 -8.53 -0.09
CA SER A 151 7.16 -7.09 0.24
C SER A 151 5.89 -6.58 0.93
N LYS A 152 4.70 -7.06 0.52
CA LYS A 152 3.44 -6.65 1.13
C LYS A 152 3.23 -7.31 2.50
N TRP A 153 3.67 -8.55 2.69
CA TRP A 153 3.73 -9.17 4.02
C TRP A 153 4.68 -8.44 4.98
N ALA A 154 5.82 -7.94 4.48
CA ALA A 154 6.72 -7.12 5.28
C ALA A 154 6.06 -5.78 5.68
N LEU A 155 5.34 -5.15 4.74
CA LEU A 155 4.54 -3.95 5.00
C LEU A 155 3.48 -4.18 6.09
N GLU A 156 2.73 -5.28 5.99
CA GLU A 156 1.76 -5.73 7.00
C GLU A 156 2.42 -5.92 8.37
N GLY A 157 3.55 -6.62 8.41
CA GLY A 157 4.25 -6.97 9.63
C GLY A 157 4.68 -5.75 10.44
N PHE A 158 5.40 -4.80 9.83
CA PHE A 158 5.84 -3.61 10.56
C PHE A 158 4.66 -2.69 10.89
N SER A 159 3.64 -2.63 10.05
CA SER A 159 2.48 -1.75 10.27
C SER A 159 1.59 -2.25 11.41
N GLN A 160 1.47 -3.56 11.58
CA GLN A 160 0.77 -4.15 12.72
C GLN A 160 1.50 -3.86 14.04
N ALA A 161 2.83 -3.95 14.05
CA ALA A 161 3.61 -3.55 15.23
C ALA A 161 3.46 -2.05 15.51
N LEU A 162 3.64 -1.22 14.47
CA LEU A 162 3.48 0.24 14.56
C LEU A 162 2.13 0.64 15.16
N ALA A 163 1.03 0.00 14.73
CA ALA A 163 -0.30 0.29 15.25
C ALA A 163 -0.39 0.18 16.77
N ALA A 164 0.27 -0.81 17.36
CA ALA A 164 0.35 -0.97 18.81
C ALA A 164 1.27 0.09 19.46
N GLU A 165 2.40 0.39 18.82
CA GLU A 165 3.39 1.36 19.32
C GLU A 165 2.84 2.80 19.39
N VAL A 166 1.91 3.16 18.50
CA VAL A 166 1.43 4.56 18.37
C VAL A 166 0.03 4.82 18.89
N ALA A 167 -0.68 3.78 19.36
CA ALA A 167 -2.07 3.88 19.79
C ALA A 167 -2.28 4.92 20.91
N ASP A 168 -1.38 4.96 21.90
CA ASP A 168 -1.47 5.87 23.04
C ASP A 168 -1.21 7.35 22.66
N PHE A 169 -0.69 7.61 21.45
CA PHE A 169 -0.54 8.96 20.91
C PHE A 169 -1.76 9.42 20.09
N GLY A 170 -2.85 8.66 20.07
CA GLY A 170 -4.03 8.98 19.26
C GLY A 170 -3.82 8.80 17.76
N ILE A 171 -2.78 8.05 17.36
CA ILE A 171 -2.46 7.79 15.96
C ILE A 171 -3.06 6.44 15.55
N HIS A 172 -3.74 6.42 14.41
CA HIS A 172 -4.29 5.22 13.81
C HIS A 172 -3.39 4.71 12.68
N VAL A 173 -3.38 3.39 12.49
CA VAL A 173 -2.76 2.73 11.34
C VAL A 173 -3.80 1.82 10.70
N THR A 174 -3.99 1.94 9.38
CA THR A 174 -4.84 1.03 8.62
C THR A 174 -4.12 0.51 7.40
N LEU A 175 -4.14 -0.81 7.23
CA LEU A 175 -3.71 -1.55 6.07
C LEU A 175 -4.91 -1.74 5.14
N ILE A 176 -4.83 -1.11 3.96
CA ILE A 176 -5.83 -1.28 2.91
C ILE A 176 -5.38 -2.46 2.05
N GLU A 177 -6.19 -3.51 1.98
CA GLU A 177 -5.87 -4.78 1.34
C GLU A 177 -6.72 -4.96 0.06
N PRO A 178 -6.37 -4.29 -1.05
CA PRO A 178 -7.14 -4.38 -2.29
C PRO A 178 -6.99 -5.75 -2.97
N GLY A 179 -8.08 -6.17 -3.63
CA GLY A 179 -8.07 -7.22 -4.64
C GLY A 179 -7.58 -6.71 -6.01
N GLY A 180 -8.12 -7.26 -7.10
CA GLY A 180 -7.90 -6.70 -8.43
C GLY A 180 -8.67 -5.40 -8.62
N PHE A 181 -7.98 -4.32 -8.97
CA PHE A 181 -8.57 -3.04 -9.39
C PHE A 181 -8.04 -2.64 -10.76
N ASP A 182 -8.87 -1.93 -11.53
CA ASP A 182 -8.51 -1.40 -12.85
C ASP A 182 -7.62 -0.16 -12.72
N THR A 183 -6.45 -0.39 -12.17
CA THR A 183 -5.35 0.58 -12.10
C THR A 183 -4.33 0.23 -13.18
N ASP A 184 -3.40 1.14 -13.48
CA ASP A 184 -2.23 0.83 -14.31
C ASP A 184 -1.20 -0.10 -13.60
N TRP A 185 -1.56 -0.70 -12.47
CA TRP A 185 -0.69 -1.58 -11.72
C TRP A 185 -0.19 -2.81 -12.49
N PRO A 186 -1.01 -3.55 -13.27
CA PRO A 186 -0.53 -4.63 -14.11
C PRO A 186 0.17 -4.13 -15.40
N GLY A 187 0.14 -2.82 -15.66
CA GLY A 187 0.80 -2.17 -16.78
C GLY A 187 2.05 -1.43 -16.33
N ALA A 188 2.01 -0.10 -16.33
CA ALA A 188 3.18 0.74 -16.08
C ALA A 188 3.69 0.73 -14.62
N SER A 189 3.05 0.01 -13.71
CA SER A 189 3.59 -0.30 -12.36
C SER A 189 3.94 -1.78 -12.18
N ALA A 190 4.11 -2.52 -13.28
CA ALA A 190 4.59 -3.89 -13.29
C ALA A 190 6.00 -3.97 -13.91
N LYS A 191 6.87 -4.74 -13.27
CA LYS A 191 8.14 -5.21 -13.83
C LYS A 191 8.08 -6.73 -13.98
N HIS A 192 8.86 -7.28 -14.91
CA HIS A 192 8.85 -8.71 -15.21
C HIS A 192 10.29 -9.24 -15.22
N ALA A 193 10.51 -10.34 -14.52
CA ALA A 193 11.77 -11.07 -14.56
C ALA A 193 12.00 -11.73 -15.92
N THR A 194 13.25 -12.10 -16.19
CA THR A 194 13.59 -12.86 -17.39
C THR A 194 12.97 -14.26 -17.32
N PRO A 195 12.13 -14.67 -18.28
CA PRO A 195 11.50 -15.98 -18.27
C PRO A 195 12.51 -17.14 -18.34
N ASN A 196 12.34 -18.14 -17.48
CA ASN A 196 12.97 -19.45 -17.64
C ASN A 196 11.97 -20.41 -18.34
N PRO A 197 12.33 -21.03 -19.48
CA PRO A 197 11.45 -21.95 -20.21
C PRO A 197 10.91 -23.12 -19.38
N ALA A 198 11.62 -23.54 -18.33
CA ALA A 198 11.17 -24.59 -17.41
C ALA A 198 9.83 -24.27 -16.74
N TYR A 199 9.46 -22.99 -16.66
CA TYR A 199 8.20 -22.53 -16.05
C TYR A 199 7.11 -22.16 -17.04
N ASP A 200 7.31 -22.30 -18.36
CA ASP A 200 6.37 -21.77 -19.36
C ASP A 200 4.96 -22.37 -19.22
N GLU A 201 4.85 -23.70 -19.10
CA GLU A 201 3.55 -24.36 -18.90
C GLU A 201 2.85 -23.90 -17.60
N PHE A 202 3.63 -23.75 -16.52
CA PHE A 202 3.11 -23.30 -15.25
C PHE A 202 2.71 -21.82 -15.31
N ARG A 203 3.45 -20.99 -16.04
CA ARG A 203 3.14 -19.57 -16.24
C ARG A 203 1.80 -19.38 -16.96
N VAL A 204 1.50 -20.21 -17.97
CA VAL A 204 0.18 -20.23 -18.62
C VAL A 204 -0.92 -20.56 -17.62
N LYS A 205 -0.77 -21.64 -16.84
CA LYS A 205 -1.74 -22.04 -15.80
C LYS A 205 -1.94 -20.92 -14.76
N ALA A 206 -0.86 -20.31 -14.29
CA ALA A 206 -0.90 -19.22 -13.31
C ALA A 206 -1.60 -17.97 -13.86
N ALA A 207 -1.41 -17.65 -15.15
CA ALA A 207 -2.08 -16.54 -15.81
C ALA A 207 -3.60 -16.75 -15.89
N GLU A 208 -4.06 -17.96 -16.24
CA GLU A 208 -5.49 -18.30 -16.28
C GLU A 208 -6.12 -18.23 -14.88
N GLN A 209 -5.44 -18.75 -13.86
CA GLN A 209 -5.91 -18.61 -12.47
C GLN A 209 -5.98 -17.15 -12.03
N ARG A 210 -5.01 -16.32 -12.43
CA ARG A 210 -5.04 -14.88 -12.14
C ARG A 210 -6.23 -14.22 -12.82
N LYS A 211 -6.47 -14.48 -14.11
CA LYS A 211 -7.63 -13.93 -14.85
C LYS A 211 -8.95 -14.28 -14.16
N ALA A 212 -9.11 -15.52 -13.72
CA ALA A 212 -10.29 -15.95 -12.98
C ALA A 212 -10.45 -15.19 -11.64
N ARG A 213 -9.36 -14.93 -10.91
CA ARG A 213 -9.39 -14.16 -9.65
C ARG A 213 -9.71 -12.67 -9.84
N VAL A 214 -9.36 -12.09 -11.00
CA VAL A 214 -9.53 -10.65 -11.28
C VAL A 214 -10.60 -10.37 -12.34
N SER A 215 -11.53 -11.30 -12.56
CA SER A 215 -12.54 -11.23 -13.64
C SER A 215 -13.53 -10.07 -13.49
N SER A 216 -13.61 -9.45 -12.32
CA SER A 216 -14.42 -8.26 -12.06
C SER A 216 -13.59 -7.27 -11.23
N PRO A 217 -12.65 -6.55 -11.88
CA PRO A 217 -11.80 -5.62 -11.16
C PRO A 217 -12.62 -4.48 -10.57
N GLY A 218 -12.23 -4.01 -9.39
CA GLY A 218 -12.81 -2.81 -8.79
C GLY A 218 -12.41 -1.54 -9.55
N ASP A 219 -13.23 -0.51 -9.48
CA ASP A 219 -12.92 0.82 -9.99
C ASP A 219 -12.14 1.64 -8.92
N PRO A 220 -10.93 2.14 -9.22
CA PRO A 220 -10.18 3.00 -8.30
C PRO A 220 -10.94 4.27 -7.90
N VAL A 221 -11.76 4.85 -8.78
CA VAL A 221 -12.57 6.03 -8.47
C VAL A 221 -13.65 5.67 -7.44
N ALA A 222 -14.29 4.50 -7.58
CA ALA A 222 -15.27 4.03 -6.60
C ALA A 222 -14.68 3.82 -5.20
N SER A 223 -13.36 3.59 -5.08
CA SER A 223 -12.68 3.46 -3.78
C SER A 223 -12.57 4.78 -3.00
N ALA A 224 -12.79 5.93 -3.66
CA ALA A 224 -12.72 7.25 -3.04
C ALA A 224 -13.69 7.39 -1.85
N ALA A 225 -14.95 6.99 -2.04
CA ALA A 225 -15.93 7.07 -0.97
C ALA A 225 -15.54 6.21 0.25
N ALA A 226 -14.97 5.03 -0.01
CA ALA A 226 -14.52 4.12 1.05
C ALA A 226 -13.33 4.70 1.84
N VAL A 227 -12.32 5.25 1.17
CA VAL A 227 -11.15 5.83 1.88
C VAL A 227 -11.54 7.08 2.67
N LEU A 228 -12.46 7.91 2.16
CA LEU A 228 -12.94 9.09 2.89
C LEU A 228 -13.73 8.69 4.15
N GLN A 229 -14.61 7.68 4.05
CA GLN A 229 -15.29 7.13 5.24
C GLN A 229 -14.30 6.52 6.23
N LEU A 230 -13.26 5.83 5.74
CA LEU A 230 -12.23 5.22 6.59
C LEU A 230 -11.51 6.27 7.45
N VAL A 231 -11.07 7.38 6.87
CA VAL A 231 -10.33 8.42 7.61
C VAL A 231 -11.20 9.30 8.51
N ASP A 232 -12.52 9.21 8.36
CA ASP A 232 -13.50 9.88 9.22
C ASP A 232 -14.00 8.96 10.34
N SER A 233 -13.63 7.67 10.31
CA SER A 233 -13.98 6.72 11.36
C SER A 233 -13.30 7.10 12.69
N GLU A 234 -14.07 7.10 13.78
CA GLU A 234 -13.53 7.31 15.13
C GLU A 234 -12.67 6.12 15.61
N LYS A 235 -12.91 4.93 15.04
CA LYS A 235 -12.21 3.69 15.38
C LYS A 235 -11.88 2.93 14.10
N PRO A 236 -10.98 3.46 13.26
CA PRO A 236 -10.64 2.81 12.00
C PRO A 236 -10.00 1.43 12.29
N PRO A 237 -10.34 0.41 11.49
CA PRO A 237 -9.77 -0.92 11.70
C PRO A 237 -8.29 -0.95 11.30
N LEU A 238 -7.54 -1.90 11.88
CA LEU A 238 -6.16 -2.16 11.45
C LEU A 238 -6.10 -2.66 9.99
N ARG A 239 -7.10 -3.41 9.53
CA ARG A 239 -7.18 -3.97 8.17
C ARG A 239 -8.54 -3.74 7.55
N VAL A 240 -8.56 -3.42 6.27
CA VAL A 240 -9.80 -3.27 5.50
C VAL A 240 -9.62 -3.75 4.07
N PHE A 241 -10.53 -4.61 3.61
CA PHE A 241 -10.57 -5.04 2.22
C PHE A 241 -11.18 -3.97 1.32
N PHE A 242 -10.50 -3.71 0.21
CA PHE A 242 -11.08 -2.96 -0.91
C PHE A 242 -11.41 -3.94 -2.02
N GLY A 243 -12.66 -3.91 -2.50
CA GLY A 243 -13.19 -4.87 -3.46
C GLY A 243 -13.85 -6.10 -2.79
N THR A 244 -14.58 -6.89 -3.58
CA THR A 244 -15.43 -7.98 -3.08
C THR A 244 -14.73 -9.33 -3.00
N ALA A 245 -13.70 -9.55 -3.81
CA ALA A 245 -12.94 -10.81 -3.86
C ALA A 245 -12.06 -11.12 -2.63
N PRO A 246 -11.36 -10.14 -2.00
CA PRO A 246 -10.37 -10.42 -0.96
C PRO A 246 -10.88 -11.25 0.22
N LEU A 247 -12.09 -10.97 0.72
CA LEU A 247 -12.65 -11.67 1.88
C LEU A 247 -12.74 -13.18 1.66
N GLY A 248 -13.31 -13.62 0.52
CA GLY A 248 -13.44 -15.04 0.21
C GLY A 248 -12.08 -15.74 0.02
N ILE A 249 -11.08 -15.03 -0.51
CA ILE A 249 -9.71 -15.56 -0.64
C ILE A 249 -9.09 -15.75 0.73
N ALA A 250 -9.14 -14.70 1.56
CA ALA A 250 -8.54 -14.71 2.89
C ALA A 250 -9.18 -15.77 3.79
N THR A 251 -10.51 -15.87 3.83
CA THR A 251 -11.23 -16.88 4.61
C THR A 251 -10.72 -18.29 4.28
N LYS A 252 -10.72 -18.65 2.99
CA LYS A 252 -10.30 -19.98 2.56
C LYS A 252 -8.84 -20.29 2.92
N ASP A 253 -7.94 -19.34 2.68
CA ASP A 253 -6.51 -19.50 2.96
C ASP A 253 -6.23 -19.63 4.46
N TYR A 254 -6.88 -18.80 5.28
CA TYR A 254 -6.68 -18.77 6.74
C TYR A 254 -7.29 -19.99 7.42
N GLU A 255 -8.48 -20.43 7.01
CA GLU A 255 -9.08 -21.68 7.52
C GLU A 255 -8.17 -22.87 7.22
N SER A 256 -7.67 -22.98 5.98
CA SER A 256 -6.74 -24.04 5.59
C SER A 256 -5.43 -23.97 6.38
N ARG A 257 -4.90 -22.77 6.61
CA ARG A 257 -3.64 -22.55 7.35
C ARG A 257 -3.79 -22.92 8.83
N LEU A 258 -4.88 -22.47 9.46
CA LEU A 258 -5.18 -22.76 10.86
C LEU A 258 -5.39 -24.26 11.07
N GLN A 259 -6.15 -24.92 10.18
CA GLN A 259 -6.34 -26.36 10.25
C GLN A 259 -5.00 -27.11 10.18
N GLY A 260 -4.11 -26.72 9.27
CA GLY A 260 -2.78 -27.32 9.16
C GLY A 260 -1.96 -27.21 10.46
N TRP A 261 -1.99 -26.07 11.14
CA TRP A 261 -1.32 -25.90 12.44
C TRP A 261 -1.99 -26.71 13.56
N GLN A 262 -3.32 -26.79 13.58
CA GLN A 262 -4.04 -27.61 14.55
C GLN A 262 -3.71 -29.10 14.38
N ASP A 263 -3.71 -29.60 13.15
CA ASP A 263 -3.39 -31.00 12.84
C ASP A 263 -1.96 -31.37 13.23
N THR A 264 -1.05 -30.38 13.18
CA THR A 264 0.38 -30.54 13.48
C THR A 264 0.79 -30.01 14.85
N GLN A 265 -0.16 -29.65 15.72
CA GLN A 265 0.11 -29.12 17.06
C GLN A 265 1.00 -30.06 17.90
N HIS A 266 0.80 -31.36 17.76
CA HIS A 266 1.63 -32.38 18.42
C HIS A 266 3.12 -32.26 18.07
N LEU A 267 3.48 -31.80 16.85
CA LEU A 267 4.87 -31.56 16.47
C LEU A 267 5.45 -30.35 17.19
N ALA A 268 4.65 -29.29 17.36
CA ALA A 268 5.06 -28.10 18.11
C ALA A 268 5.29 -28.44 19.59
N GLU A 269 4.41 -29.24 20.18
CA GLU A 269 4.53 -29.72 21.56
C GLU A 269 5.75 -30.65 21.73
N LEU A 270 5.95 -31.59 20.81
CA LEU A 270 7.14 -32.44 20.80
C LEU A 270 8.44 -31.64 20.70
N ALA A 271 8.45 -30.56 19.91
CA ALA A 271 9.62 -29.69 19.79
C ALA A 271 9.91 -28.87 21.06
N GLN A 272 8.90 -28.66 21.93
CA GLN A 272 9.03 -27.94 23.19
C GLN A 272 9.62 -28.81 24.31
N GLY A 273 9.43 -30.13 24.25
CA GLY A 273 9.86 -31.10 25.25
C GLY A 273 8.70 -31.66 26.07
#